data_AF-A0A4Q5WJY5-F1
#
_entry.id   AF-A0A4Q5WJY5-F1
#
_cell.length_a   1.000
_cell.length_b   1.000
_cell.length_c   1.000
_cell.angle_alpha   90.00
_cell.angle_beta   90.00
_cell.angle_gamma   90.00
#
_symmetry.space_group_name_H-M   'P 1'
#
loop_
_entity.id
_entity.type
_entity.pdbx_description
1 polymer ?
#
loop_
_entity_poly.entity_id
_entity_poly.type
_entity_poly.pdbx_seq_one_letter_code
_entity_poly.pdbx_strand_id
1 'polypeptide(L)'
;MIMKETSRAKQTQHPNFILGIVSIILFLFGLGLYRSGSYTGNILWYIASGLGAIHWIWGIVDVFRQQNLASQSRVFWSILVVAIPGLGSMLYYMNSKTMRM
;
A
#
# COMPACT_ATOMS: atom_id res chain seq x y z
N MET A 1 0.42 30.50 -29.95
CA MET A 1 0.55 29.11 -29.46
C MET A 1 0.97 29.19 -28.00
N ILE A 2 0.03 29.08 -27.06
CA ILE A 2 0.31 29.24 -25.62
C ILE A 2 0.62 27.86 -25.05
N MET A 3 1.87 27.66 -24.62
CA MET A 3 2.29 26.46 -23.89
C MET A 3 1.48 26.36 -22.59
N LYS A 4 0.65 25.32 -22.48
CA LYS A 4 0.04 24.93 -21.21
C LYS A 4 1.15 24.49 -20.27
N GLU A 5 1.43 25.31 -19.27
CA GLU A 5 2.28 24.98 -18.15
C GLU A 5 1.70 23.74 -17.48
N THR A 6 2.37 22.60 -17.66
CA THR A 6 2.03 21.35 -17.00
C THR A 6 2.44 21.49 -15.54
N SER A 7 1.55 22.05 -14.72
CA SER A 7 1.72 22.02 -13.28
C SER A 7 1.81 20.55 -12.88
N ARG A 8 3.03 20.10 -12.53
CA ARG A 8 3.26 18.80 -11.92
C ARG A 8 2.42 18.78 -10.64
N ALA A 9 1.23 18.21 -10.74
CA ALA A 9 0.32 18.07 -9.62
C ALA A 9 1.10 17.40 -8.49
N LYS A 10 1.21 18.10 -7.36
CA LYS A 10 1.91 17.65 -6.16
C LYS A 10 1.40 16.25 -5.82
N GLN A 11 2.25 15.25 -6.04
CA GLN A 11 1.93 13.84 -5.83
C GLN A 11 1.73 13.62 -4.33
N THR A 12 0.51 13.84 -3.83
CA THR A 12 0.16 13.52 -2.44
C THR A 12 0.24 12.01 -2.30
N GLN A 13 1.34 11.50 -1.75
CA GLN A 13 1.49 10.07 -1.45
C GLN A 13 0.44 9.71 -0.41
N HIS A 14 -0.41 8.72 -0.72
CA HIS A 14 -1.45 8.30 0.21
C HIS A 14 -0.77 7.79 1.49
N PRO A 15 -1.20 8.18 2.71
CA PRO A 15 -0.55 7.75 3.95
C PRO A 15 -0.42 6.23 4.04
N ASN A 16 -1.43 5.49 3.55
CA ASN A 16 -1.39 4.03 3.54
C ASN A 16 -0.27 3.47 2.63
N PHE A 17 0.10 4.16 1.55
CA PHE A 17 1.21 3.74 0.70
C PHE A 17 2.57 3.85 1.41
N ILE A 18 2.78 4.95 2.15
CA ILE A 18 4.00 5.16 2.95
C ILE A 18 4.08 4.12 4.07
N LEU A 19 2.97 3.93 4.80
CA LEU A 19 2.84 2.91 5.84
C LEU A 19 3.18 1.51 5.30
N GLY A 20 2.68 1.19 4.11
CA GLY A 20 3.04 -0.05 3.42
C GLY A 20 4.56 -0.17 3.22
N ILE A 21 5.21 0.84 2.64
CA ILE A 21 6.67 0.78 2.35
C ILE A 21 7.44 0.56 3.64
N VAL A 22 7.12 1.33 4.69
CA VAL A 22 7.75 1.21 6.00
C VAL A 22 7.54 -0.19 6.57
N SER A 23 6.32 -0.74 6.47
CA SER A 23 6.02 -2.09 6.97
C SER A 23 6.83 -3.18 6.25
N ILE A 24 6.99 -3.10 4.93
CA ILE A 24 7.78 -4.06 4.16
C ILE A 24 9.26 -3.99 4.55
N ILE A 25 9.82 -2.77 4.64
CA ILE A 25 11.22 -2.58 5.03
C ILE A 25 11.44 -3.16 6.44
N LEU A 26 10.60 -2.77 7.41
CA LEU A 26 10.70 -3.28 8.77
C LEU A 26 10.52 -4.80 8.84
N PHE A 27 9.66 -5.38 8.01
CA PHE A 27 9.43 -6.82 7.98
C PHE A 27 10.67 -7.56 7.47
N LEU A 28 11.31 -7.06 6.41
CA LEU A 28 12.55 -7.65 5.87
C LEU A 28 13.71 -7.56 6.86
N PHE A 29 13.91 -6.40 7.49
CA PHE A 29 14.92 -6.22 8.55
C PHE A 29 14.61 -7.09 9.78
N GLY A 30 13.35 -7.10 10.21
CA GLY A 30 12.85 -7.93 11.29
C GLY A 30 13.10 -9.40 11.03
N LEU A 31 12.86 -9.90 9.82
CA LEU A 31 13.10 -11.29 9.45
C LEU A 31 14.60 -11.65 9.50
N GLY A 32 15.47 -10.74 9.05
CA GLY A 32 16.93 -10.92 9.14
C GLY A 32 17.41 -11.03 10.59
N LEU A 33 16.93 -10.16 11.48
CA LEU A 33 17.25 -10.16 12.91
C LEU A 33 16.53 -11.26 13.70
N TYR A 34 15.35 -11.69 13.26
CA TYR A 34 14.60 -12.80 13.85
C TYR A 34 15.41 -14.09 13.72
N ARG A 35 16.03 -14.31 12.56
CA ARG A 35 16.84 -15.50 12.29
C ARG A 35 18.07 -15.62 13.20
N SER A 36 18.55 -14.52 13.79
CA SER A 36 19.65 -14.57 14.76
C SER A 36 19.20 -15.01 16.17
N GLY A 37 17.89 -15.22 16.39
CA GLY A 37 17.34 -15.56 17.70
C GLY A 37 17.28 -14.39 18.68
N SER A 38 17.54 -13.16 18.22
CA SER A 38 17.51 -11.97 19.06
C SER A 38 16.08 -11.60 19.48
N TYR A 39 15.90 -11.26 20.77
CA TYR A 39 14.62 -10.76 21.29
C TYR A 39 14.14 -9.52 20.52
N THR A 40 15.08 -8.63 20.17
CA THR A 40 14.82 -7.45 19.33
C THR A 40 14.28 -7.83 17.95
N GLY A 41 14.83 -8.87 17.32
CA GLY A 41 14.34 -9.39 16.03
C GLY A 41 12.91 -9.89 16.10
N ASN A 42 12.56 -10.62 17.18
CA ASN A 42 11.19 -11.08 17.42
C ASN A 42 10.20 -9.91 17.53
N ILE A 43 10.53 -8.91 18.37
CA ILE A 43 9.69 -7.72 18.53
C ILE A 43 9.52 -6.99 17.20
N LEU A 44 10.62 -6.75 16.49
CA LEU A 44 10.59 -6.02 15.24
C LEU A 44 9.75 -6.74 14.18
N TRP A 45 9.84 -8.06 14.13
CA TRP A 45 9.02 -8.89 13.25
C TRP A 45 7.53 -8.82 13.59
N TYR A 46 7.16 -8.89 14.88
CA TYR A 46 5.76 -8.74 15.30
C TYR A 46 5.20 -7.35 14.98
N ILE A 47 5.95 -6.28 15.26
CA ILE A 47 5.53 -4.91 14.97
C ILE A 47 5.36 -4.72 13.45
N ALA A 48 6.32 -5.17 12.66
CA ALA A 48 6.26 -5.05 11.21
C ALA A 48 5.07 -5.82 10.62
N SER A 49 4.81 -7.03 11.13
CA SER A 49 3.66 -7.85 10.73
C SER A 49 2.34 -7.16 11.08
N GLY A 50 2.22 -6.59 12.27
CA GLY A 50 1.04 -5.83 12.69
C GLY A 50 0.79 -4.59 11.83
N LEU A 51 1.83 -3.81 11.53
CA LEU A 51 1.74 -2.66 10.63
C LEU A 51 1.36 -3.08 9.21
N GLY A 52 1.92 -4.18 8.70
CA GLY A 52 1.57 -4.75 7.41
C GLY A 52 0.10 -5.21 7.34
N ALA A 53 -0.43 -5.78 8.42
CA ALA A 53 -1.84 -6.16 8.51
C ALA A 53 -2.76 -4.93 8.50
N ILE A 54 -2.43 -3.89 9.27
CA ILE A 54 -3.18 -2.62 9.27
C ILE A 54 -3.18 -2.00 7.87
N HIS A 55 -2.01 -1.93 7.23
CA HIS A 55 -1.85 -1.43 5.87
C HIS A 55 -2.78 -2.16 4.88
N TRP A 56 -2.76 -3.49 4.95
CA TRP A 56 -3.50 -4.36 4.05
C TRP A 56 -5.01 -4.19 4.24
N ILE A 57 -5.51 -4.23 5.47
CA ILE A 57 -6.94 -4.05 5.78
C ILE A 57 -7.41 -2.66 5.33
N TRP A 58 -6.61 -1.62 5.56
CA TRP A 58 -6.94 -0.28 5.09
C TRP A 58 -7.07 -0.25 3.56
N GLY A 59 -6.14 -0.88 2.84
CA GLY A 59 -6.23 -0.98 1.38
C GLY A 59 -7.52 -1.67 0.89
N ILE A 60 -7.93 -2.74 1.57
CA ILE A 60 -9.21 -3.42 1.30
C ILE A 60 -10.37 -2.45 1.49
N VAL A 61 -10.43 -1.78 2.65
CA VAL A 61 -11.50 -0.83 2.99
C VAL A 61 -11.60 0.31 1.97
N ASP A 62 -10.46 0.86 1.52
CA ASP A 62 -10.45 1.95 0.54
C ASP A 62 -11.04 1.51 -0.80
N VAL A 63 -10.63 0.34 -1.33
CA VAL A 63 -11.18 -0.18 -2.59
C VAL A 63 -12.70 -0.36 -2.52
N PHE A 64 -13.23 -0.89 -1.40
CA PHE A 64 -14.67 -1.08 -1.23
C PHE A 64 -15.44 0.23 -1.02
N ARG A 65 -14.81 1.24 -0.39
CA ARG A 65 -15.41 2.56 -0.18
C ARG A 65 -15.36 3.47 -1.39
N GLN A 66 -14.48 3.22 -2.36
CA GLN A 66 -14.35 4.06 -3.56
C GLN A 66 -15.51 3.85 -4.55
N GLN A 67 -16.59 4.60 -4.36
CA GLN A 67 -17.77 4.56 -5.23
C GLN A 67 -17.53 5.10 -6.65
N ASN A 68 -16.47 5.89 -6.85
CA ASN A 68 -16.14 6.53 -8.13
C ASN A 68 -15.38 5.63 -9.14
N LEU A 69 -15.02 4.40 -8.75
CA LEU A 69 -14.46 3.43 -9.70
C LEU A 69 -15.59 2.76 -10.49
N ALA A 70 -15.41 2.64 -11.81
CA ALA A 70 -16.24 1.78 -12.64
C ALA A 70 -16.31 0.37 -12.02
N SER A 71 -17.50 -0.25 -12.04
CA SER A 71 -17.78 -1.50 -11.32
C SER A 71 -16.75 -2.60 -11.62
N GLN A 72 -16.36 -2.76 -12.88
CA GLN A 72 -15.37 -3.74 -13.32
C GLN A 72 -13.97 -3.49 -12.73
N SER A 73 -13.55 -2.22 -12.65
CA SER A 73 -12.27 -1.84 -12.04
C SER A 73 -12.27 -2.10 -10.54
N ARG A 74 -13.39 -1.80 -9.84
CA ARG A 74 -13.53 -2.10 -8.42
C ARG A 74 -13.40 -3.59 -8.11
N VAL A 75 -14.03 -4.45 -8.92
CA VAL A 75 -13.93 -5.91 -8.77
C VAL A 75 -12.50 -6.37 -8.97
N PHE A 76 -11.82 -5.91 -10.02
CA PHE A 76 -10.41 -6.23 -10.27
C PHE A 76 -9.52 -5.85 -9.07
N TRP A 77 -9.64 -4.61 -8.58
CA TRP A 77 -8.84 -4.15 -7.44
C TRP A 77 -9.19 -4.87 -6.15
N SER A 78 -10.45 -5.24 -5.94
CA SER A 78 -10.87 -6.00 -4.75
C SER A 78 -10.22 -7.38 -4.75
N ILE A 79 -10.24 -8.07 -5.88
CA ILE A 79 -9.58 -9.38 -6.04
C ILE A 79 -8.08 -9.22 -5.82
N LEU A 80 -7.44 -8.23 -6.44
CA LEU A 80 -5.99 -8.06 -6.36
C LEU A 80 -5.51 -7.73 -4.93
N VAL A 81 -6.18 -6.80 -4.24
CA VAL A 81 -5.81 -6.40 -2.87
C VAL A 81 -6.01 -7.57 -1.89
N VAL A 82 -7.06 -8.37 -2.07
CA VAL A 82 -7.31 -9.54 -1.21
C VAL A 82 -6.36 -10.70 -1.52
N ALA A 83 -6.10 -10.96 -2.80
CA ALA A 83 -5.27 -12.09 -3.23
C ALA A 83 -3.79 -11.91 -2.91
N ILE A 84 -3.29 -10.66 -2.88
CA ILE A 84 -1.88 -10.37 -2.64
C ILE A 84 -1.74 -9.42 -1.43
N PRO A 85 -1.69 -9.96 -0.20
CA PRO A 85 -1.49 -9.18 1.01
C PRO A 85 -0.25 -8.29 0.93
N GLY A 86 -0.38 -7.05 1.39
CA GLY A 86 0.70 -6.05 1.39
C GLY A 86 0.99 -5.39 0.04
N LEU A 87 1.02 -6.14 -1.07
CA LEU A 87 1.37 -5.58 -2.39
C LEU A 87 0.17 -5.04 -3.14
N GLY A 88 -0.99 -5.71 -3.08
CA GLY A 88 -2.16 -5.30 -3.86
C GLY A 88 -2.65 -3.90 -3.47
N SER A 89 -2.62 -3.57 -2.18
CA SER A 89 -2.94 -2.23 -1.64
C SER A 89 -1.97 -1.16 -2.14
N MET A 90 -0.68 -1.46 -2.23
CA MET A 90 0.30 -0.52 -2.80
C MET A 90 0.06 -0.26 -4.29
N LEU A 91 -0.15 -1.32 -5.07
CA LEU A 91 -0.44 -1.23 -6.49
C LEU A 91 -1.72 -0.42 -6.74
N TYR A 92 -2.72 -0.58 -5.87
CA TYR A 92 -3.94 0.20 -5.91
C TYR A 92 -3.68 1.72 -5.78
N TYR A 93 -2.86 2.15 -4.83
CA TYR A 93 -2.52 3.57 -4.68
C TYR A 93 -1.60 4.10 -5.78
N MET A 94 -0.76 3.24 -6.37
CA MET A 94 0.03 3.62 -7.54
C MET A 94 -0.87 3.88 -8.76
N ASN A 95 -1.83 2.99 -9.03
CA ASN A 95 -2.66 3.08 -10.24
C ASN A 95 -3.90 3.97 -10.11
N SER A 96 -4.44 4.18 -8.90
CA SER A 96 -5.58 5.08 -8.70
C SER A 96 -5.29 6.53 -9.10
N LYS A 97 -4.01 6.90 -9.28
CA LYS A 97 -3.59 8.18 -9.90
C LYS A 97 -3.66 8.18 -11.43
N THR A 98 -3.45 7.03 -12.05
CA THR A 98 -3.49 6.86 -13.51
C THR A 98 -4.92 6.93 -14.05
N MET A 99 -5.90 6.43 -13.31
CA MET A 99 -7.32 6.43 -13.73
C MET A 99 -8.09 7.72 -13.39
N ARG A 100 -7.43 8.73 -12.82
CA ARG A 100 -8.00 10.09 -12.62
C ARG A 100 -7.54 11.09 -13.70
N MET A 101 -6.84 10.62 -14.75
CA MET A 101 -6.49 11.41 -15.93
C MET A 101 -7.51 11.22 -17.04
#